data_AF-A0A9P0CUQ1-F1
#
_entry.id   AF-A0A9P0CUQ1-F1
#
_cell.length_a   1.000
_cell.length_b   1.000
_cell.length_c   1.000
_cell.angle_alpha   90.00
_cell.angle_beta   90.00
_cell.angle_gamma   90.00
#
_symmetry.space_group_name_H-M   'P 1'
#
loop_
_entity.id
_entity.type
_entity.pdbx_description
1 polymer ?
#
loop_
_entity_poly.entity_id
_entity_poly.type
_entity_poly.pdbx_seq_one_letter_code
_entity_poly.pdbx_strand_id
1 'polypeptide(L)'
;MKQWEKNKCGGSADTNQEAVCQKWVYKDKDGKEMVSRRCATAPKSGEAPACPNGPQGATDAKCPVCKTDLCNSASSVNFSLAAVASILLAFLGQKYLL
;
A
#
# COMPACT_ATOMS: atom_id res chain seq x y z
N MET A 1 -15.59 4.45 -18.23
CA MET A 1 -14.62 4.14 -17.16
C MET A 1 -14.87 2.70 -16.74
N LYS A 2 -13.89 1.78 -16.86
CA LYS A 2 -14.07 0.39 -16.42
C LYS A 2 -14.27 0.39 -14.91
N GLN A 3 -15.43 -0.06 -14.46
CA GLN A 3 -15.75 -0.22 -13.05
C GLN A 3 -14.77 -1.24 -12.47
N TRP A 4 -13.83 -0.77 -11.65
CA TRP A 4 -12.92 -1.67 -10.94
C TRP A 4 -13.78 -2.54 -10.01
N GLU A 5 -13.76 -3.85 -10.22
CA GLU A 5 -14.41 -4.79 -9.32
C GLU A 5 -13.77 -4.63 -7.95
N LYS A 6 -14.54 -4.09 -7.01
CA LYS A 6 -14.17 -4.05 -5.59
C LYS A 6 -14.28 -5.47 -5.08
N ASN A 7 -13.23 -6.26 -5.27
CA ASN A 7 -13.08 -7.50 -4.55
C ASN A 7 -13.00 -7.13 -3.06
N LYS A 8 -14.15 -7.20 -2.38
CA LYS A 8 -14.19 -7.22 -0.91
C LYS A 8 -13.24 -8.32 -0.48
N CYS A 9 -12.35 -8.05 0.49
CA CYS A 9 -11.55 -9.13 1.06
C CYS A 9 -12.51 -10.23 1.51
N GLY A 10 -12.39 -11.40 0.86
CA GLY A 10 -13.38 -12.47 0.94
C GLY A 10 -13.66 -12.84 2.39
N GLY A 11 -14.92 -13.16 2.70
CA GLY A 11 -15.32 -13.59 4.03
C GLY A 11 -14.51 -14.81 4.49
N SER A 12 -14.24 -14.89 5.79
CA SER A 12 -13.62 -16.08 6.36
C SER A 12 -14.61 -17.25 6.38
N ALA A 13 -14.15 -18.44 6.02
CA ALA A 13 -14.89 -19.70 6.22
C ALA A 13 -14.92 -20.13 7.70
N ASP A 14 -13.96 -19.66 8.49
CA ASP A 14 -13.88 -19.87 9.94
C ASP A 14 -14.57 -18.72 10.69
N THR A 15 -15.51 -19.06 11.57
CA THR A 15 -16.29 -18.10 12.37
C THR A 15 -15.45 -17.31 13.38
N ASN A 16 -14.26 -17.80 13.74
CA ASN A 16 -13.32 -17.14 14.64
C ASN A 16 -12.32 -16.24 13.91
N GLN A 17 -12.35 -16.22 12.58
CA GLN A 17 -11.51 -15.37 11.77
C GLN A 17 -12.32 -14.30 11.05
N GLU A 18 -11.65 -13.22 10.69
CA GLU A 18 -12.21 -12.12 9.92
C GLU A 18 -11.26 -11.70 8.80
N ALA A 19 -11.83 -11.15 7.73
CA ALA A 19 -11.07 -10.65 6.60
C ALA A 19 -10.41 -9.31 6.95
N VAL A 20 -9.12 -9.19 6.64
CA VAL A 20 -8.34 -7.98 6.89
C VAL A 20 -7.51 -7.61 5.65
N CYS A 21 -7.21 -6.33 5.51
CA CYS A 21 -6.21 -5.84 4.58
C CYS A 21 -4.83 -5.94 5.23
N GLN A 22 -3.89 -6.64 4.60
CA GLN A 22 -2.51 -6.78 5.09
C GLN A 22 -1.54 -6.01 4.19
N LYS A 23 -0.61 -5.29 4.79
CA LYS A 23 0.55 -4.70 4.10
C LYS A 23 1.80 -5.41 4.58
N TRP A 24 2.47 -6.13 3.70
CA TRP A 24 3.72 -6.82 3.99
C TRP A 24 4.89 -5.98 3.48
N VAL A 25 5.71 -5.49 4.41
CA VAL A 25 6.93 -4.71 4.15
C VAL A 25 8.12 -5.54 4.57
N TYR A 26 9.13 -5.67 3.72
CA TYR A 26 10.36 -6.40 4.02
C TYR A 26 11.53 -5.81 3.23
N LYS A 27 12.77 -6.10 3.63
CA LYS A 27 13.95 -5.83 2.79
C LYS A 27 14.30 -7.08 1.99
N ASP A 28 14.56 -6.94 0.70
CA ASP A 28 15.08 -8.04 -0.11
C ASP A 28 16.57 -8.32 0.20
N LYS A 29 17.15 -9.29 -0.52
CA LYS A 29 18.56 -9.70 -0.37
C LYS A 29 19.56 -8.56 -0.62
N ASP A 30 19.16 -7.52 -1.36
CA ASP A 30 19.98 -6.36 -1.70
C ASP A 30 19.72 -5.19 -0.72
N GLY A 31 18.92 -5.43 0.33
CA GLY A 31 18.56 -4.45 1.35
C GLY A 31 17.47 -3.47 0.92
N LYS A 32 16.85 -3.65 -0.25
CA LYS A 32 15.83 -2.77 -0.79
C LYS A 32 14.48 -3.04 -0.13
N GLU A 33 13.78 -1.98 0.28
CA GLU A 33 12.43 -2.10 0.82
C GLU A 33 11.44 -2.53 -0.28
N MET A 34 10.72 -3.60 0.01
CA MET A 34 9.70 -4.21 -0.82
C MET A 34 8.36 -4.16 -0.09
N VAL A 35 7.30 -3.85 -0.82
CA VAL A 35 5.94 -3.75 -0.29
C VAL A 35 4.98 -4.60 -1.11
N SER A 36 4.37 -5.59 -0.46
CA SER A 36 3.28 -6.40 -1.01
C SER A 36 1.99 -6.13 -0.24
N ARG A 37 0.85 -6.09 -0.94
CA ARG A 37 -0.47 -5.79 -0.37
C ARG A 37 -1.44 -6.89 -0.76
N ARG A 38 -2.19 -7.40 0.21
CA ARG A 38 -3.12 -8.51 -0.02
C ARG A 38 -4.25 -8.50 0.99
N CYS A 39 -5.30 -9.25 0.68
CA CYS A 39 -6.27 -9.68 1.66
C CYS A 39 -5.71 -10.87 2.45
N ALA A 40 -5.98 -10.89 3.75
CA ALA A 40 -5.62 -11.98 4.65
C ALA A 40 -6.79 -12.25 5.61
N THR A 41 -6.72 -13.35 6.35
CA THR A 41 -7.58 -13.57 7.51
C THR A 41 -6.79 -13.40 8.79
N ALA A 42 -7.44 -12.89 9.84
CA ALA A 42 -6.88 -12.75 11.17
C ALA A 42 -7.87 -13.25 12.23
N PRO A 43 -7.41 -13.76 13.38
CA PRO A 43 -8.28 -14.08 14.50
C PRO A 43 -9.05 -12.84 14.98
N LYS A 44 -10.35 -13.02 15.25
CA LYS A 44 -11.19 -11.96 15.84
C LYS A 44 -10.76 -11.55 17.25
N SER A 45 -9.91 -12.34 17.91
CA SER A 45 -9.28 -12.01 19.19
C SER A 45 -8.35 -10.78 19.11
N GLY A 46 -8.04 -10.31 17.90
CA GLY A 46 -7.18 -9.14 17.68
C GLY A 46 -5.69 -9.48 17.59
N GLU A 47 -5.34 -10.77 17.55
CA GLU A 47 -3.98 -11.20 17.34
C GLU A 47 -3.54 -10.90 15.90
N ALA A 48 -2.35 -10.30 15.75
CA ALA A 48 -1.83 -9.96 14.43
C ALA A 48 -1.48 -11.25 13.67
N PRO A 49 -1.92 -11.41 12.40
CA PRO A 49 -1.56 -12.59 11.63
C PRO A 49 -0.06 -12.61 11.38
N ALA A 50 0.51 -13.81 11.39
CA ALA A 50 1.92 -14.01 11.08
C ALA A 50 2.26 -13.40 9.71
N CYS A 51 3.46 -12.83 9.61
CA CYS A 51 4.00 -12.45 8.31
C CYS A 51 4.16 -13.69 7.43
N PRO A 52 3.88 -13.60 6.13
CA PRO A 52 4.24 -14.69 5.22
C PRO A 52 5.75 -14.90 5.23
N ASN A 53 6.15 -16.15 4.97
CA ASN A 53 7.53 -16.46 4.69
C ASN A 53 7.97 -15.64 3.48
N GLY A 54 9.01 -14.82 3.66
CA GLY A 54 9.55 -14.00 2.60
C GLY A 54 10.32 -14.79 1.55
N PRO A 55 10.64 -14.16 0.41
CA PRO A 55 11.66 -14.71 -0.46
C PRO A 55 12.96 -14.94 0.32
N GLN A 56 13.77 -15.90 -0.10
CA GLN A 56 15.03 -16.21 0.57
C GLN A 56 15.89 -14.94 0.71
N GLY A 57 16.39 -14.68 1.92
CA GLY A 57 17.13 -13.47 2.25
C GLY A 57 16.29 -12.26 2.65
N ALA A 58 14.95 -12.39 2.73
CA ALA A 58 14.11 -11.32 3.22
C ALA A 58 14.34 -11.05 4.72
N THR A 59 14.53 -9.78 5.07
CA THR A 59 14.74 -9.33 6.46
C THR A 59 13.75 -8.23 6.84
N ASP A 60 13.70 -7.88 8.13
CA ASP A 60 12.89 -6.76 8.67
C ASP A 60 11.39 -6.83 8.29
N ALA A 61 10.83 -8.03 8.22
CA ALA A 61 9.44 -8.23 7.81
C ALA A 61 8.45 -7.61 8.82
N LYS A 62 7.58 -6.73 8.33
CA LYS A 62 6.47 -6.11 9.07
C LYS A 62 5.17 -6.35 8.32
N CYS A 63 4.12 -6.75 9.04
CA CYS A 63 2.82 -7.08 8.44
C CYS A 63 1.65 -6.37 9.13
N PRO A 64 1.61 -5.04 9.16
CA PRO A 64 0.45 -4.32 9.67
C PRO A 64 -0.82 -4.72 8.93
N VAL A 65 -1.90 -4.83 9.70
CA VAL A 65 -3.25 -5.11 9.21
C VAL A 65 -4.20 -3.96 9.52
N CYS A 66 -5.23 -3.83 8.70
CA CYS A 66 -6.28 -2.83 8.88
C CYS A 66 -7.59 -3.35 8.25
N LYS A 67 -8.72 -2.75 8.63
CA LYS A 67 -10.06 -3.28 8.32
C LYS A 67 -10.92 -2.36 7.46
N THR A 68 -10.49 -1.13 7.22
CA THR A 68 -11.23 -0.18 6.39
C THR A 68 -10.87 -0.36 4.92
N ASP A 69 -11.80 -0.06 4.02
CA ASP A 69 -11.57 -0.20 2.58
C ASP A 69 -10.30 0.54 2.15
N LEU A 70 -9.44 -0.15 1.39
CA LEU A 70 -8.20 0.38 0.81
C LEU A 70 -7.18 0.93 1.84
N CYS A 71 -7.31 0.62 3.12
CA CYS A 71 -6.43 1.13 4.18
C CYS A 71 -4.96 0.73 4.06
N ASN A 72 -4.67 -0.37 3.36
CA ASN A 72 -3.30 -0.84 3.10
C ASN A 72 -2.71 -0.26 1.80
N SER A 73 -3.43 0.62 1.10
CA SER A 73 -2.99 1.23 -0.17
C SER A 73 -1.73 2.08 0.00
N ALA A 74 -1.05 2.38 -1.10
CA ALA A 74 0.06 3.34 -1.07
C ALA A 74 -0.46 4.72 -0.66
N SER A 75 0.31 5.45 0.15
CA SER A 75 0.08 6.86 0.40
C SER A 75 0.02 7.59 -0.95
N SER A 76 -0.95 8.51 -1.09
CA SER A 76 -1.10 9.35 -2.27
C SER A 76 0.25 9.97 -2.67
N VAL A 77 0.54 9.99 -3.97
CA VAL A 77 1.71 10.71 -4.50
C VAL A 77 1.55 12.17 -4.10
N ASN A 78 2.39 12.65 -3.18
CA ASN A 78 2.42 14.05 -2.81
C ASN A 78 3.04 14.82 -3.97
N PHE A 79 2.20 15.26 -4.91
CA PHE A 79 2.61 16.16 -5.96
C PHE A 79 2.99 17.50 -5.33
N SER A 80 4.26 17.89 -5.45
CA SER A 80 4.72 19.18 -4.95
C SER A 80 4.06 20.30 -5.75
N LEU A 81 3.26 21.13 -5.08
CA LEU A 81 2.65 22.31 -5.70
C LEU A 81 3.72 23.24 -6.29
N ALA A 82 4.91 23.30 -5.68
CA ALA A 82 6.04 24.07 -6.19
C ALA A 82 6.56 23.52 -7.53
N ALA A 83 6.57 22.19 -7.73
CA ALA A 83 6.94 21.59 -9.00
C ALA A 83 5.95 21.97 -10.11
N VAL A 84 4.64 21.94 -9.81
CA VAL A 84 3.60 22.36 -10.77
C VAL A 84 3.70 23.87 -11.07
N ALA A 85 3.89 24.70 -10.04
CA ALA A 85 4.04 26.14 -10.20
C ALA A 85 5.28 26.52 -11.01
N SER A 86 6.40 25.81 -10.85
CA SER A 86 7.63 26.06 -11.60
C SER A 86 7.45 25.80 -13.11
N ILE A 87 6.68 24.78 -13.48
CA ILE A 87 6.34 24.51 -14.88
C ILE A 87 5.51 25.66 -15.45
N LEU A 88 4.46 26.09 -14.75
CA LEU A 88 3.60 27.18 -15.21
C LEU A 88 4.36 28.52 -15.34
N LEU A 89 5.24 28.83 -14.39
CA LEU A 89 6.08 30.03 -14.44
C LEU A 89 7.12 29.97 -15.54
N ALA A 90 7.68 28.79 -15.87
CA ALA A 90 8.58 28.64 -17.01
C ALA A 90 7.84 28.88 -18.34
N PHE A 91 6.64 28.31 -18.51
CA PHE A 91 5.83 28.52 -19.71
C PHE A 91 5.36 29.98 -19.87
N LEU A 92 4.95 30.63 -18.78
CA LEU A 92 4.53 32.03 -18.82
C LEU A 92 5.75 32.96 -18.96
N GLY A 93 6.83 32.70 -18.24
CA GLY A 93 8.09 33.45 -18.35
C GLY A 93 8.64 33.41 -19.78
N GLN A 94 8.63 32.25 -20.43
CA GLN A 94 9.06 32.13 -21.82
C GLN A 94 8.15 32.88 -22.81
N LYS A 95 6.89 33.15 -22.46
CA LYS A 95 5.93 33.88 -23.32
C LYS A 95 5.96 35.39 -23.11
N TYR A 96 6.37 35.86 -21.92
CA TYR A 96 6.25 37.27 -21.52
C TYR A 96 7.59 37.96 -21.21
N LEU A 97 8.69 37.21 -21.03
CA LEU A 97 10.03 37.74 -20.79
C LEU A 97 11.03 37.45 -21.93
N LEU A 98 10.64 36.65 -22.92
CA LEU A 98 11.30 36.47 -24.22
C LEU A 98 10.37 37.04 -25.30
#